data_AF-A0AAI8T7Z2-F1
#
_entry.id   AF-A0AAI8T7Z2-F1
#
_cell.length_a   1.000
_cell.length_b   1.000
_cell.length_c   1.000
_cell.angle_alpha   90.00
_cell.angle_beta   90.00
_cell.angle_gamma   90.00
#
_symmetry.space_group_name_H-M   'P 1'
#
loop_
_entity.id
_entity.type
_entity.pdbx_description
1 polymer ?
#
loop_
_entity_poly.entity_id
_entity_poly.type
_entity_poly.pdbx_seq_one_letter_code
_entity_poly.pdbx_strand_id
1 'polypeptide(L)' 'MQRFTVEFVRDGKAVKRVAILAENVVEAAKIWGPVTIPPGDEPDMGEWIRVTHPDDSTAAWFELDR' A
#
# COMPACT_ATOMS: atom_id res chain seq x y z
N MET A 1 -0.36 16.46 -5.93
CA MET A 1 -0.24 15.49 -4.81
C MET A 1 -1.61 15.22 -4.24
N GLN A 2 -1.93 13.96 -4.01
CA GLN A 2 -3.20 13.51 -3.44
C GLN A 2 -2.94 12.81 -2.10
N ARG A 3 -3.95 12.75 -1.24
CA ARG A 3 -3.84 12.11 0.07
C ARG A 3 -4.21 10.64 -0.03
N PHE A 4 -3.24 9.76 0.20
CA PHE A 4 -3.42 8.31 0.20
C PHE A 4 -3.43 7.78 1.63
N THR A 5 -4.25 6.76 1.88
CA THR A 5 -4.11 5.94 3.08
C THR A 5 -3.23 4.74 2.73
N VAL A 6 -2.18 4.52 3.51
CA VAL A 6 -1.26 3.40 3.35
C VAL A 6 -1.34 2.53 4.60
N GLU A 7 -1.58 1.24 4.41
CA GLU A 7 -1.71 0.24 5.48
C GLU A 7 -0.67 -0.88 5.30
N PHE A 8 0.05 -1.22 6.36
CA PHE A 8 0.96 -2.37 6.38
C PHE A 8 0.13 -3.54 6.86
N VAL A 9 -0.07 -4.51 5.99
CA VAL A 9 -0.93 -5.66 6.22
C VAL A 9 -0.04 -6.88 6.45
N ARG A 10 -0.30 -7.61 7.54
CA ARG A 10 0.32 -8.89 7.82
C ARG A 10 -0.77 -9.92 8.05
N ASP A 11 -0.77 -10.98 7.24
CA ASP A 11 -1.74 -12.08 7.31
C ASP A 11 -3.21 -11.57 7.32
N GLY A 12 -3.52 -10.71 6.35
CA GLY A 12 -4.85 -10.10 6.19
C GLY A 12 -5.22 -9.01 7.21
N LYS A 13 -4.33 -8.65 8.15
CA LYS A 13 -4.59 -7.63 9.18
C LYS A 13 -3.71 -6.40 9.00
N ALA A 14 -4.32 -5.23 8.93
CA ALA A 14 -3.61 -3.95 8.98
C ALA A 14 -2.98 -3.77 10.37
N VAL A 15 -1.64 -3.82 10.44
CA VAL A 15 -0.86 -3.64 11.67
C VAL A 15 -0.28 -2.23 11.81
N LYS A 16 -0.17 -1.48 10.71
CA LYS A 16 0.19 -0.05 10.70
C LYS A 16 -0.67 0.68 9.68
N ARG A 17 -0.96 1.96 9.94
CA ARG A 17 -1.69 2.84 9.03
C ARG A 17 -1.14 4.25 9.09
N VAL A 18 -1.01 4.88 7.93
CA VAL A 18 -0.60 6.28 7.80
C VAL A 18 -1.34 6.93 6.64
N ALA A 19 -1.59 8.23 6.73
CA ALA A 19 -2.09 9.02 5.61
C ALA A 19 -0.99 9.97 5.12
N ILE A 20 -0.66 9.92 3.84
CA ILE A 20 0.44 10.71 3.25
C ILE A 20 0.03 11.41 1.97
N LEU A 21 0.76 12.47 1.63
CA LEU A 21 0.67 13.12 0.33
C LEU A 21 1.69 12.49 -0.62
N ALA A 22 1.21 11.98 -1.75
CA ALA A 22 2.06 11.43 -2.80
C ALA A 22 1.54 11.84 -4.18
N GLU A 23 2.35 11.63 -5.22
CA GLU A 23 1.91 11.88 -6.60
C GLU A 23 1.01 10.76 -7.13
N ASN A 24 1.28 9.52 -6.73
CA ASN A 24 0.56 8.32 -7.17
C ASN A 24 0.67 7.21 -6.10
N VAL A 25 -0.02 6.09 -6.33
CA VAL A 25 -0.03 4.94 -5.41
C VAL A 25 1.33 4.27 -5.23
N VAL A 26 2.19 4.28 -6.26
CA VAL A 26 3.53 3.68 -6.20
C VAL A 26 4.44 4.49 -5.28
N GLU A 27 4.43 5.82 -5.40
CA GLU A 27 5.15 6.71 -4.48
C GLU A 27 4.62 6.58 -3.05
N ALA A 28 3.31 6.43 -2.87
CA ALA A 28 2.73 6.22 -1.55
C ALA A 28 3.15 4.89 -0.92
N ALA A 29 3.21 3.81 -1.70
CA ALA A 29 3.58 2.47 -1.24
C ALA A 29 5.02 2.40 -0.71
N LYS A 30 5.91 3.24 -1.24
CA LYS A 30 7.34 3.24 -0.87
C LYS A 30 7.65 3.77 0.53
N ILE A 31 6.65 4.22 1.30
CA ILE A 31 6.84 4.81 2.63
C ILE A 31 7.53 3.88 3.64
N TRP A 32 7.38 2.56 3.49
CA TRP A 32 8.03 1.57 4.36
C TRP A 32 9.19 0.82 3.71
N GLY A 33 9.59 1.21 2.50
CA GLY A 33 10.69 0.61 1.76
C GLY A 33 10.38 0.45 0.26
N PRO A 34 11.34 -0.03 -0.54
CA PRO A 34 11.10 -0.42 -1.92
C PRO A 34 9.96 -1.46 -2.02
N VAL A 35 9.21 -1.40 -3.12
CA VAL A 35 8.09 -2.31 -3.38
C VAL A 35 8.20 -2.91 -4.77
N THR A 36 7.71 -4.14 -4.93
CA THR A 36 7.65 -4.82 -6.23
C THR A 36 6.59 -4.18 -7.13
N ILE A 37 6.90 -4.04 -8.42
CA ILE A 37 6.04 -3.45 -9.45
C ILE A 37 5.95 -4.45 -10.62
N PRO A 38 4.75 -4.71 -11.20
CA PRO A 38 3.47 -4.06 -10.93
C PRO A 38 2.84 -4.45 -9.57
N PRO A 39 1.86 -3.67 -9.07
CA PRO A 39 1.05 -4.08 -7.93
C PRO A 39 0.38 -5.43 -8.19
N GLY A 40 0.24 -6.22 -7.13
CA GLY A 40 -0.41 -7.53 -7.15
C GLY A 40 -1.88 -7.48 -6.76
N ASP A 41 -2.48 -8.66 -6.68
CA ASP A 41 -3.82 -8.87 -6.14
C ASP A 41 -3.85 -8.79 -4.60
N GLU A 42 -5.05 -8.71 -4.03
CA GLU A 42 -5.24 -8.78 -2.58
C GLU A 42 -4.71 -10.12 -2.02
N PRO A 43 -3.77 -10.08 -1.07
CA PRO A 43 -3.12 -11.28 -0.56
C PRO A 43 -3.84 -11.84 0.68
N ASP A 44 -3.94 -13.17 0.74
CA ASP A 44 -4.48 -13.86 1.92
C ASP A 44 -3.47 -13.95 3.08
N MET A 45 -2.16 -13.94 2.78
CA MET A 45 -1.07 -14.17 3.74
C MET A 45 0.19 -13.37 3.41
N GLY A 46 1.09 -13.23 4.39
CA GLY A 46 2.38 -12.55 4.22
C GLY A 46 2.34 -11.06 4.56
N GLU A 47 3.39 -10.33 4.19
CA GLU A 47 3.58 -8.91 4.50
C GLU A 47 3.41 -8.05 3.25
N TRP A 48 2.43 -7.15 3.29
CA TRP A 48 2.02 -6.37 2.13
C TRP A 48 1.71 -4.93 2.49
N ILE A 49 1.72 -4.08 1.48
CA ILE A 49 1.35 -2.67 1.57
C ILE A 49 0.08 -2.47 0.76
N ARG A 50 -0.98 -2.04 1.45
CA ARG A 50 -2.24 -1.64 0.84
C ARG A 50 -2.27 -0.12 0.73
N VAL A 51 -2.45 0.40 -0.48
CA VAL A 51 -2.62 1.84 -0.73
C VAL A 51 -4.05 2.09 -1.18
N THR A 52 -4.85 2.74 -0.35
CA THR A 52 -6.22 3.15 -0.69
C THR A 52 -6.20 4.50 -1.40
N HIS A 53 -6.87 4.56 -2.55
CA HIS A 53 -7.05 5.80 -3.30
C HIS A 53 -7.82 6.85 -2.48
N PRO A 54 -7.62 8.15 -2.75
CA PRO A 54 -8.25 9.24 -1.98
C PRO A 54 -9.78 9.26 -2.08
N ASP A 55 -10.33 8.63 -3.12
CA ASP A 55 -11.76 8.49 -3.36
C ASP A 55 -12.35 7.22 -2.72
N ASP A 56 -11.55 6.48 -1.95
CA ASP A 56 -11.87 5.19 -1.33
C ASP A 56 -12.42 4.14 -2.31
N SER A 57 -12.23 4.33 -3.63
CA SER A 57 -12.82 3.48 -4.67
C SER A 57 -12.10 2.14 -4.80
N THR A 58 -10.77 2.16 -4.65
CA THR A 58 -9.88 1.05 -4.98
C THR A 58 -8.66 1.05 -4.06
N ALA A 59 -8.09 -0.14 -3.86
CA ALA A 59 -6.83 -0.31 -3.17
C ALA A 59 -5.83 -1.04 -4.08
N ALA A 60 -4.60 -0.56 -4.10
CA ALA A 60 -3.48 -1.23 -4.76
C ALA A 60 -2.65 -1.98 -3.71
N TRP A 61 -2.24 -3.20 -4.04
CA TRP A 61 -1.46 -4.07 -3.16
C TRP A 61 -0.03 -4.22 -3.66
N PHE A 62 0.93 -4.06 -2.75
CA PHE A 62 2.34 -4.08 -3.06
C PHE A 62 3.08 -5.01 -2.09
N GLU A 63 3.92 -5.88 -2.63
CA GLU A 63 4.88 -6.65 -1.85
C GLU A 63 6.11 -5.76 -1.55
N LEU A 64 6.71 -5.91 -0.37
CA LEU A 64 8.00 -5.28 -0.09
C LEU A 64 9.10 -5.99 -0.89
N ASP A 65 9.87 -5.24 -1.65
CA ASP A 65 11.02 -5.75 -2.41
C ASP A 65 12.20 -5.94 -1.44
N ARG A 66 12.41 -7.18 -0.98
CA ARG A 66 13.41 -7.56 0.04
C ARG A 66 14.65 -8.22 -0.55
#